data_AF-A0A3Q2ZSK2-F1
#
_entry.id   AF-A0A3Q2ZSK2-F1
#
_cell.length_a   1.000
_cell.length_b   1.000
_cell.length_c   1.000
_cell.angle_alpha   90.00
_cell.angle_beta   90.00
_cell.angle_gamma   90.00
#
_symmetry.space_group_name_H-M   'P 1'
#
loop_
_entity.id
_entity.type
_entity.pdbx_description
1 polymer ?
#
loop_
_entity_poly.entity_id
_entity_poly.type
_entity_poly.pdbx_seq_one_letter_code
_entity_poly.pdbx_strand_id
1 'polypeptide(L)'
;MIYLRNLSAADLLLCFSLPLRIINYTSSSDTLLYCSFGASALFLNMYASILFMGYISANYLKIVCLVGTHFLMTTRAAHIISTATWVFLLAPMTTYIVLMQINHKHLNSPVSSCEDLLTETFKPFFTVVHVCAGIIFLSVLVSLLFFYHSTSRRVLEAQKNQPTSCDSGKLVKSRRNILVLVSVFCVCFVPYHLVRLLSLSVLRDCVLDRLFYYSLEFTCMVSVLNVCLDPLVYFALSKAFRTR
;
A
#
# COMPACT_ATOMS: atom_id res chain seq x y z
N MET A 1 14.68 9.79 3.20
CA MET A 1 14.89 8.83 4.32
C MET A 1 13.69 8.75 5.26
N ILE A 2 13.01 9.85 5.60
CA ILE A 2 11.82 9.83 6.49
C ILE A 2 10.70 8.91 5.96
N TYR A 3 10.30 9.05 4.69
CA TYR A 3 9.25 8.19 4.11
C TYR A 3 9.62 6.71 4.10
N LEU A 4 10.89 6.38 3.82
CA LEU A 4 11.38 5.00 3.92
C LEU A 4 11.23 4.51 5.37
N ARG A 5 11.73 5.23 6.37
CA ARG A 5 11.57 4.81 7.78
C ARG A 5 10.12 4.50 8.18
N ASN A 6 9.16 5.30 7.69
CA ASN A 6 7.75 5.05 7.94
C ASN A 6 7.20 3.83 7.18
N LEU A 7 7.66 3.59 5.95
CA LEU A 7 7.38 2.37 5.19
C LEU A 7 7.85 1.13 5.97
N SER A 8 9.12 1.09 6.41
CA SER A 8 9.60 -0.01 7.25
C SER A 8 8.86 -0.16 8.58
N ALA A 9 8.38 0.94 9.17
CA ALA A 9 7.58 0.87 10.38
C ALA A 9 6.22 0.20 10.13
N ALA A 10 5.58 0.50 9.00
CA ALA A 10 4.35 -0.18 8.59
C ALA A 10 4.60 -1.68 8.34
N ASP A 11 5.68 -2.03 7.62
CA ASP A 11 6.04 -3.42 7.34
C ASP A 11 6.29 -4.22 8.63
N LEU A 12 6.97 -3.62 9.61
CA LEU A 12 7.19 -4.23 10.91
C LEU A 12 5.88 -4.48 11.66
N LEU A 13 4.95 -3.52 11.65
CA LEU A 13 3.63 -3.68 12.25
C LEU A 13 2.85 -4.83 11.59
N LEU A 14 2.97 -5.01 10.27
CA LEU A 14 2.40 -6.17 9.58
C LEU A 14 3.09 -7.47 9.99
N CYS A 15 4.42 -7.52 10.05
CA CYS A 15 5.15 -8.71 10.51
C CYS A 15 4.70 -9.19 11.88
N PHE A 16 4.43 -8.26 12.81
CA PHE A 16 3.91 -8.60 14.14
C PHE A 16 2.46 -9.11 14.12
N SER A 17 1.65 -8.75 13.13
CA SER A 17 0.26 -9.19 13.02
C SER A 17 0.07 -10.47 12.19
N LEU A 18 1.04 -10.86 11.36
CA LEU A 18 1.00 -12.10 10.57
C LEU A 18 0.81 -13.38 11.42
N PRO A 19 1.46 -13.55 12.60
CA PRO A 19 1.21 -14.70 13.47
C PRO A 19 -0.26 -14.88 13.85
N LEU A 20 -1.00 -13.78 14.05
CA LEU A 20 -2.44 -13.83 14.38
C LEU A 20 -3.25 -14.42 13.22
N ARG A 21 -2.86 -14.13 11.97
CA ARG A 21 -3.48 -14.72 10.78
C ARG A 21 -3.23 -16.23 10.73
N ILE A 22 -2.00 -16.65 11.02
CA ILE A 22 -1.63 -18.07 11.04
C ILE A 22 -2.42 -18.82 12.12
N ILE A 23 -2.49 -18.27 13.34
CA ILE A 23 -3.26 -18.87 14.43
C ILE A 23 -4.72 -19.01 14.04
N ASN A 24 -5.35 -17.95 13.49
CA ASN A 24 -6.74 -17.99 13.03
C ASN A 24 -7.02 -19.07 11.97
N TYR A 25 -6.05 -19.37 11.10
CA TYR A 25 -6.18 -20.46 10.13
C TYR A 25 -6.12 -21.86 10.76
N THR A 26 -5.43 -22.00 11.89
CA THR A 26 -5.22 -23.29 12.58
C THR A 26 -6.20 -23.55 13.72
N SER A 27 -6.70 -22.48 14.35
CA SER A 27 -7.59 -22.52 15.51
C SER A 27 -8.57 -21.35 15.42
N SER A 28 -9.86 -21.66 15.50
CA SER A 28 -10.94 -20.65 15.52
C SER A 28 -11.02 -19.88 16.85
N SER A 29 -10.18 -20.20 17.85
CA SER A 29 -10.20 -19.59 19.18
C SER A 29 -9.95 -18.08 19.17
N ASP A 30 -9.14 -17.59 18.21
CA ASP A 30 -8.63 -16.21 18.23
C ASP A 30 -9.21 -15.35 17.08
N THR A 31 -10.34 -15.78 16.52
CA THR A 31 -10.99 -15.13 15.37
C THR A 31 -11.25 -13.64 15.63
N LEU A 32 -11.70 -13.27 16.83
CA LEU A 32 -11.92 -11.86 17.19
C LEU A 32 -10.63 -11.03 17.14
N LEU A 33 -9.50 -11.57 17.61
CA LEU A 33 -8.21 -10.87 17.63
C LEU A 33 -7.69 -10.66 16.22
N TYR A 34 -7.80 -11.68 15.36
CA TYR A 34 -7.43 -11.54 13.95
C TYR A 34 -8.36 -10.55 13.22
N CYS A 35 -9.68 -10.68 13.34
CA CYS A 35 -10.62 -9.79 12.65
C CYS A 35 -10.51 -8.34 13.13
N SER A 36 -10.24 -8.12 14.42
CA SER A 36 -10.07 -6.77 14.96
C SER A 36 -8.69 -6.20 14.59
N PHE A 37 -7.60 -6.89 14.95
CA PHE A 37 -6.25 -6.33 14.86
C PHE A 37 -5.46 -6.82 13.63
N GLY A 38 -5.58 -8.10 13.26
CA GLY A 38 -4.87 -8.68 12.10
C GLY A 38 -5.33 -8.10 10.77
N ALA A 39 -6.63 -8.17 10.48
CA ALA A 39 -7.24 -7.62 9.26
C ALA A 39 -7.04 -6.10 9.16
N SER A 40 -7.14 -5.42 10.30
CA SER A 40 -6.71 -4.04 10.46
C SER A 40 -5.25 -3.86 10.00
N ALA A 41 -4.28 -4.48 10.68
CA ALA A 41 -2.87 -4.25 10.38
C ALA A 41 -2.51 -4.51 8.90
N LEU A 42 -3.15 -5.48 8.24
CA LEU A 42 -3.05 -5.71 6.80
C LEU A 42 -3.51 -4.49 5.98
N PHE A 43 -4.70 -3.96 6.27
CA PHE A 43 -5.21 -2.75 5.64
C PHE A 43 -4.26 -1.57 5.88
N LEU A 44 -3.83 -1.36 7.13
CA LEU A 44 -2.92 -0.26 7.51
C LEU A 44 -1.65 -0.31 6.69
N ASN A 45 -1.02 -1.48 6.64
CA ASN A 45 0.22 -1.68 5.94
C ASN A 45 0.06 -1.43 4.44
N MET A 46 -0.99 -1.96 3.83
CA MET A 46 -1.22 -1.81 2.40
C MET A 46 -1.36 -0.33 2.01
N TYR A 47 -2.20 0.45 2.71
CA TYR A 47 -2.39 1.87 2.37
C TYR A 47 -1.24 2.76 2.81
N ALA A 48 -0.58 2.46 3.93
CA ALA A 48 0.67 3.12 4.30
C ALA A 48 1.72 2.90 3.21
N SER A 49 1.90 1.66 2.75
CA SER A 49 2.86 1.31 1.71
C SER A 49 2.56 2.00 0.38
N ILE A 50 1.31 1.98 -0.06
CA ILE A 50 0.85 2.71 -1.25
C ILE A 50 1.19 4.20 -1.16
N LEU A 51 0.82 4.87 -0.07
CA LEU A 51 1.06 6.32 0.09
C LEU A 51 2.56 6.64 0.20
N PHE A 52 3.31 5.90 1.01
CA PHE A 52 4.74 6.14 1.18
C PHE A 52 5.52 5.86 -0.10
N MET A 53 5.19 4.82 -0.88
CA MET A 53 5.77 4.61 -2.21
C MET A 53 5.48 5.78 -3.15
N GLY A 54 4.25 6.30 -3.13
CA GLY A 54 3.87 7.51 -3.84
C GLY A 54 4.77 8.70 -3.46
N TYR A 55 4.94 8.97 -2.17
CA TYR A 55 5.80 10.05 -1.69
C TYR A 55 7.28 9.84 -2.02
N ILE A 56 7.76 8.60 -1.93
CA ILE A 56 9.13 8.22 -2.30
C ILE A 56 9.37 8.48 -3.78
N SER A 57 8.45 8.07 -4.66
CA SER A 57 8.55 8.28 -6.11
C SER A 57 8.59 9.76 -6.48
N ALA A 58 7.71 10.57 -5.89
CA ALA A 58 7.64 12.01 -6.12
C ALA A 58 8.92 12.71 -5.65
N ASN A 59 9.41 12.35 -4.47
CA ASN A 59 10.65 12.91 -3.93
C ASN A 59 11.87 12.48 -4.76
N TYR A 60 11.91 11.22 -5.20
CA TYR A 60 13.00 10.70 -6.04
C TYR A 60 13.06 11.40 -7.40
N LEU A 61 11.91 11.55 -8.06
CA LEU A 61 11.83 12.24 -9.34
C LEU A 61 12.34 13.67 -9.23
N LYS A 62 11.91 14.43 -8.21
CA LYS A 62 12.36 15.82 -8.00
C LYS A 62 13.87 15.93 -7.84
N ILE A 63 14.49 15.00 -7.11
CA ILE A 63 15.94 15.00 -6.88
C ILE A 63 16.71 14.74 -8.19
N VAL A 64 16.26 13.77 -8.99
CA VAL A 64 16.97 13.39 -10.23
C VAL A 64 16.71 14.40 -11.35
N CYS A 65 15.46 14.85 -11.49
CA CYS A 65 15.02 15.64 -12.62
C CYS A 65 15.16 17.15 -12.40
N LEU A 66 15.68 17.59 -11.23
CA LEU A 66 15.79 19.00 -10.80
C LEU A 66 14.52 19.84 -11.08
N VAL A 67 13.34 19.22 -10.98
CA VAL A 67 12.06 19.91 -11.23
C VAL A 67 11.70 20.72 -9.99
N GLY A 68 12.33 21.90 -9.85
CA GLY A 68 12.01 22.95 -8.88
C GLY A 68 12.12 22.58 -7.40
N THR A 69 12.62 23.52 -6.59
CA THR A 69 12.59 23.41 -5.12
C THR A 69 11.17 23.64 -4.62
N HIS A 70 10.43 22.57 -4.36
CA HIS A 70 9.11 22.64 -3.72
C HIS A 70 9.17 22.16 -2.27
N PHE A 71 8.28 22.70 -1.41
CA PHE A 71 8.08 22.42 0.01
C PHE A 71 8.21 20.94 0.44
N LEU A 72 7.89 19.99 -0.44
CA LEU A 72 7.98 18.54 -0.23
C LEU A 72 9.40 18.01 0.04
N MET A 73 10.45 18.77 -0.29
CA MET A 73 11.84 18.39 0.01
C MET A 73 12.28 18.77 1.43
N THR A 74 11.53 19.63 2.13
CA THR A 74 11.91 20.04 3.48
C THR A 74 11.66 18.90 4.46
N THR A 75 12.63 18.63 5.33
CA THR A 75 12.53 17.63 6.40
C THR A 75 11.26 17.82 7.24
N ARG A 76 10.93 19.08 7.55
CA ARG A 76 9.70 19.46 8.26
C ARG A 76 8.43 19.04 7.51
N ALA A 77 8.36 19.26 6.19
CA ALA A 77 7.21 18.85 5.39
C ALA A 77 7.07 17.33 5.36
N ALA A 78 8.19 16.59 5.21
CA ALA A 78 8.16 15.13 5.23
C ALA A 78 7.69 14.56 6.57
N HIS A 79 8.05 15.18 7.70
CA HIS A 79 7.50 14.83 9.01
C HIS A 79 6.02 15.13 9.11
N ILE A 80 5.57 16.34 8.74
CA ILE A 80 4.16 16.72 8.79
C ILE A 80 3.31 15.78 7.92
N ILE A 81 3.73 15.50 6.69
CA ILE A 81 3.02 14.60 5.77
C ILE A 81 2.98 13.20 6.35
N SER A 82 4.09 12.66 6.84
CA SER A 82 4.11 11.30 7.41
C SER A 82 3.19 11.19 8.63
N THR A 83 3.23 12.17 9.54
CA THR A 83 2.35 12.20 10.72
C THR A 83 0.89 12.33 10.31
N ALA A 84 0.57 13.20 9.35
CA ALA A 84 -0.79 13.35 8.84
C ALA A 84 -1.30 12.05 8.18
N THR A 85 -0.45 11.36 7.40
CA THR A 85 -0.75 10.06 6.82
C THR A 85 -1.06 9.02 7.90
N TRP A 86 -0.25 8.94 8.96
CA TRP A 86 -0.53 8.02 10.07
C TRP A 86 -1.86 8.32 10.75
N VAL A 87 -2.14 9.57 11.08
CA VAL A 87 -3.42 9.97 11.70
C VAL A 87 -4.60 9.61 10.78
N PHE A 88 -4.48 9.93 9.49
CA PHE A 88 -5.51 9.64 8.49
C PHE A 88 -5.78 8.13 8.35
N LEU A 89 -4.74 7.30 8.38
CA LEU A 89 -4.89 5.85 8.28
C LEU A 89 -5.34 5.20 9.58
N LEU A 90 -4.89 5.69 10.74
CA LEU A 90 -5.26 5.13 12.05
C LEU A 90 -6.71 5.44 12.41
N ALA A 91 -7.27 6.57 11.98
CA ALA A 91 -8.66 6.93 12.28
C ALA A 91 -9.69 5.86 11.88
N PRO A 92 -9.84 5.46 10.59
CA PRO A 92 -10.80 4.43 10.19
C PRO A 92 -10.52 3.07 10.83
N MET A 93 -9.27 2.83 11.21
CA MET A 93 -8.80 1.57 11.79
C MET A 93 -9.19 1.43 13.25
N THR A 94 -9.01 2.52 14.02
CA THR A 94 -9.52 2.59 15.39
C THR A 94 -11.03 2.47 15.42
N THR A 95 -11.74 3.13 14.50
CA THR A 95 -13.19 2.98 14.36
C THR A 95 -13.57 1.54 14.06
N TYR A 96 -12.87 0.87 13.13
CA TYR A 96 -13.12 -0.53 12.83
C TYR A 96 -12.91 -1.45 14.02
N ILE A 97 -11.79 -1.33 14.74
CA ILE A 97 -11.51 -2.15 15.92
C ILE A 97 -12.58 -1.97 17.00
N VAL A 98 -12.92 -0.71 17.33
CA VAL A 98 -13.94 -0.39 18.33
C VAL A 98 -15.28 -1.02 17.93
N LEU A 99 -15.62 -0.94 16.66
CA LEU A 99 -16.86 -1.47 16.13
C LEU A 99 -16.92 -3.00 16.22
N MET A 100 -15.85 -3.70 15.84
CA MET A 100 -15.77 -5.17 15.96
C MET A 100 -15.91 -5.62 17.42
N GLN A 101 -15.33 -4.88 18.36
CA GLN A 101 -15.44 -5.16 19.80
C GLN A 101 -16.86 -4.92 20.34
N ILE A 102 -17.56 -3.88 19.88
CA ILE A 102 -18.95 -3.63 20.26
C ILE A 102 -19.86 -4.76 19.75
N ASN A 103 -19.74 -5.15 18.48
CA ASN A 103 -20.57 -6.21 17.91
C ASN A 103 -20.35 -7.57 18.56
N HIS A 104 -19.09 -7.91 18.88
CA HIS A 104 -18.79 -9.16 19.59
C HIS A 104 -19.57 -9.27 20.92
N LYS A 105 -19.74 -8.17 21.65
CA LYS A 105 -20.51 -8.17 22.92
C LYS A 105 -22.01 -8.42 22.72
N HIS A 106 -22.52 -8.22 21.52
CA HIS A 106 -23.93 -8.40 21.17
C HIS A 106 -24.21 -9.76 20.49
N LEU A 107 -23.19 -10.54 20.12
CA LEU A 107 -23.38 -11.88 19.56
C LEU A 107 -23.63 -12.91 20.65
N ASN A 108 -24.71 -13.68 20.50
CA ASN A 108 -25.08 -14.79 21.39
C ASN A 108 -24.49 -16.14 20.93
N SER A 109 -23.63 -16.16 19.91
CA SER A 109 -23.11 -17.38 19.27
C SER A 109 -21.61 -17.26 19.00
N PRO A 110 -20.87 -18.38 18.97
CA PRO A 110 -19.44 -18.37 18.69
C PRO A 110 -19.16 -17.81 17.30
N VAL A 111 -18.17 -16.92 17.22
CA VAL A 111 -17.72 -16.29 15.98
C VAL A 111 -16.97 -17.32 15.14
N SER A 112 -17.47 -17.61 13.94
CA SER A 112 -16.82 -18.52 13.00
C SER A 112 -16.03 -17.79 11.90
N SER A 113 -16.43 -16.55 11.58
CA SER A 113 -15.81 -15.74 10.54
C SER A 113 -15.80 -14.25 10.90
N CYS A 114 -14.91 -13.47 10.26
CA CYS A 114 -14.94 -12.00 10.39
C CYS A 114 -16.21 -11.37 9.80
N GLU A 115 -16.88 -12.09 8.89
CA GLU A 115 -18.12 -11.64 8.25
C GLU A 115 -19.30 -11.70 9.23
N ASP A 116 -19.26 -12.64 10.19
CA ASP A 116 -20.26 -12.76 11.26
C ASP A 116 -20.28 -11.51 12.19
N LEU A 117 -19.17 -10.78 12.27
CA LEU A 117 -19.06 -9.53 13.03
C LEU A 117 -19.51 -8.30 12.23
N LEU A 118 -19.74 -8.45 10.92
CA LEU A 118 -20.03 -7.35 10.01
C LEU A 118 -21.55 -7.16 9.85
N THR A 119 -22.18 -6.48 10.80
CA THR A 119 -23.62 -6.21 10.77
C THR A 119 -24.01 -5.31 9.58
N GLU A 120 -25.23 -5.48 9.04
CA GLU A 120 -25.81 -4.64 7.97
C GLU A 120 -25.69 -3.14 8.23
N THR A 121 -25.80 -2.71 9.49
CA THR A 121 -25.66 -1.32 9.93
C THR A 121 -24.30 -0.72 9.60
N PHE A 122 -23.24 -1.53 9.55
CA PHE A 122 -21.87 -1.05 9.37
C PHE A 122 -21.30 -1.30 7.99
N LYS A 123 -21.92 -2.17 7.18
CA LYS A 123 -21.61 -2.34 5.75
C LYS A 123 -21.43 -1.03 4.97
N PRO A 124 -22.23 0.04 5.16
CA PRO A 124 -21.97 1.30 4.47
C PRO A 124 -20.63 1.94 4.84
N PHE A 125 -20.22 1.90 6.12
CA PHE A 125 -18.92 2.40 6.55
C PHE A 125 -17.77 1.64 5.86
N PHE A 126 -17.83 0.31 5.84
CA PHE A 126 -16.84 -0.52 5.14
C PHE A 126 -16.78 -0.22 3.65
N THR A 127 -17.94 -0.07 3.02
CA THR A 127 -18.03 0.27 1.60
C THR A 127 -17.36 1.61 1.31
N VAL A 128 -17.67 2.65 2.10
CA VAL A 128 -17.05 3.98 1.96
C VAL A 128 -15.53 3.89 2.16
N VAL A 129 -15.06 3.21 3.22
CA VAL A 129 -13.63 3.04 3.47
C VAL A 129 -12.95 2.36 2.28
N HIS A 130 -13.50 1.27 1.75
CA HIS A 130 -12.95 0.56 0.60
C HIS A 130 -12.99 1.36 -0.71
N VAL A 131 -14.04 2.17 -0.93
CA VAL A 131 -14.13 3.08 -2.09
C VAL A 131 -13.06 4.17 -1.99
N CYS A 132 -12.92 4.83 -0.84
CA CYS A 132 -11.86 5.82 -0.60
C CYS A 132 -10.47 5.22 -0.79
N ALA A 133 -10.27 4.00 -0.28
CA ALA A 133 -9.07 3.22 -0.50
C ALA A 133 -8.77 2.96 -1.99
N GLY A 134 -9.79 2.59 -2.76
CA GLY A 134 -9.68 2.41 -4.22
C GLY A 134 -9.27 3.70 -4.94
N ILE A 135 -9.83 4.85 -4.52
CA ILE A 135 -9.45 6.17 -5.05
C ILE A 135 -7.99 6.49 -4.72
N ILE A 136 -7.55 6.25 -3.49
CA ILE A 136 -6.15 6.44 -3.07
C ILE A 136 -5.22 5.58 -3.93
N PHE A 137 -5.52 4.29 -4.06
CA PHE A 137 -4.74 3.37 -4.88
C PHE A 137 -4.62 3.86 -6.34
N LEU A 138 -5.75 4.22 -6.96
CA LEU A 138 -5.78 4.68 -8.34
C LEU A 138 -4.97 5.98 -8.51
N SER A 139 -5.11 6.93 -7.58
CA SER A 139 -4.39 8.20 -7.61
C SER A 139 -2.87 8.01 -7.54
N VAL A 140 -2.40 7.08 -6.70
CA VAL A 140 -0.98 6.74 -6.57
C VAL A 140 -0.49 5.98 -7.80
N LEU A 141 -1.26 5.02 -8.31
CA LEU A 141 -0.93 4.27 -9.52
C LEU A 141 -0.73 5.22 -10.72
N VAL A 142 -1.68 6.13 -10.95
CA VAL A 142 -1.59 7.13 -12.04
C VAL A 142 -0.36 8.02 -11.84
N SER A 143 -0.10 8.47 -10.61
CA SER A 143 1.09 9.28 -10.29
C SER A 143 2.39 8.53 -10.58
N LEU A 144 2.49 7.26 -10.20
CA LEU A 144 3.64 6.40 -10.43
C LEU A 144 3.90 6.17 -11.92
N LEU A 145 2.84 5.87 -12.69
CA LEU A 145 2.93 5.70 -14.15
C LEU A 145 3.36 7.01 -14.84
N PHE A 146 2.81 8.15 -14.39
CA PHE A 146 3.20 9.46 -14.88
C PHE A 146 4.69 9.74 -14.61
N PHE A 147 5.18 9.48 -13.40
CA PHE A 147 6.59 9.67 -13.04
C PHE A 147 7.52 8.73 -13.82
N TYR A 148 7.11 7.49 -14.04
CA TYR A 148 7.86 6.55 -14.88
C TYR A 148 7.94 7.04 -16.33
N HIS A 149 6.81 7.42 -16.92
CA HIS A 149 6.77 7.92 -18.30
C HIS A 149 7.57 9.22 -18.47
N SER A 150 7.42 10.17 -17.54
CA SER A 150 8.19 11.42 -17.52
C SER A 150 9.70 11.16 -17.46
N THR A 151 10.14 10.26 -16.56
CA THR A 151 11.57 9.89 -16.46
C THR A 151 12.05 9.23 -17.73
N SER A 152 11.28 8.29 -18.29
CA SER A 152 11.65 7.57 -19.51
C SER A 152 11.81 8.51 -20.70
N ARG A 153 10.90 9.49 -20.85
CA ARG A 153 11.02 10.52 -21.90
C ARG A 153 12.29 11.35 -21.74
N ARG A 154 12.60 11.82 -20.53
CA ARG A 154 13.80 12.62 -20.27
C ARG A 154 15.09 11.83 -20.49
N VAL A 155 15.11 10.54 -20.15
CA VAL A 155 16.24 9.65 -20.44
C VAL A 155 16.46 9.54 -21.94
N LEU A 156 15.37 9.36 -22.71
CA LEU A 156 15.43 9.26 -24.16
C LEU A 156 15.94 10.57 -24.80
N GLU A 157 15.45 11.72 -24.34
CA GLU A 157 15.90 13.04 -24.79
C GLU A 157 17.37 13.30 -24.44
N ALA A 158 17.81 12.96 -23.23
CA ALA A 158 19.21 13.10 -22.81
C ALA A 158 20.15 12.19 -23.62
N GLN A 159 19.75 10.95 -23.90
CA GLN A 159 20.49 10.01 -24.75
C GLN A 159 20.60 10.51 -26.20
N LYS A 160 19.54 11.14 -26.73
CA LYS A 160 19.54 11.71 -28.09
C LYS A 160 20.44 12.95 -28.21
N ASN A 161 20.46 13.80 -27.18
CA ASN A 161 21.18 15.07 -27.21
C ASN A 161 22.66 14.93 -26.77
N GLN A 162 22.96 14.10 -25.77
CA GLN A 162 24.33 13.88 -25.25
C GLN A 162 24.49 12.45 -24.67
N PRO A 163 24.78 11.44 -25.50
CA PRO A 163 24.82 10.03 -25.08
C PRO A 163 25.90 9.70 -24.05
N THR A 164 27.00 10.47 -24.00
CA THR A 164 28.19 10.19 -23.16
C THR A 164 28.32 11.07 -21.92
N SER A 165 27.32 11.91 -21.60
CA SER A 165 27.40 12.77 -20.41
C SER A 165 27.18 11.98 -19.12
N CYS A 166 27.85 12.38 -18.03
CA CYS A 166 27.62 11.83 -16.68
C CYS A 166 26.14 11.97 -16.23
N ASP A 167 25.39 12.91 -16.80
CA ASP A 167 23.97 13.13 -16.51
C ASP A 167 23.08 12.04 -17.15
N SER A 168 23.43 11.60 -18.36
CA SER A 168 22.77 10.50 -19.08
C SER A 168 22.82 9.18 -18.28
N GLY A 169 23.99 8.83 -17.72
CA GLY A 169 24.14 7.64 -16.86
C GLY A 169 23.32 7.70 -15.56
N LYS A 170 23.20 8.89 -14.94
CA LYS A 170 22.36 9.11 -13.75
C LYS A 170 20.88 8.96 -14.07
N LEU A 171 20.43 9.44 -15.23
CA LEU A 171 19.06 9.33 -15.71
C LEU A 171 18.68 7.86 -16.00
N VAL A 172 19.55 7.08 -16.65
CA VAL A 172 19.30 5.64 -16.91
C VAL A 172 19.17 4.87 -15.58
N LYS A 173 20.04 5.14 -14.61
CA LYS A 173 19.94 4.55 -13.25
C LYS A 173 18.63 4.94 -12.57
N SER A 174 18.17 6.18 -12.75
CA SER A 174 16.89 6.67 -12.23
C SER A 174 15.69 5.96 -12.83
N ARG A 175 15.67 5.79 -14.16
CA ARG A 175 14.63 5.01 -14.85
C ARG A 175 14.54 3.60 -14.28
N ARG A 176 15.68 2.93 -14.05
CA ARG A 176 15.72 1.59 -13.46
C ARG A 176 15.14 1.59 -12.04
N ASN A 177 15.50 2.58 -11.22
CA ASN A 177 15.01 2.66 -9.84
C ASN A 177 13.49 2.91 -9.76
N ILE A 178 12.96 3.79 -10.61
CA ILE A 178 11.51 4.03 -10.69
C ILE A 178 10.80 2.79 -11.25
N LEU A 179 11.38 2.12 -12.25
CA LEU A 179 10.82 0.87 -12.77
C LEU A 179 10.71 -0.21 -11.69
N VAL A 180 11.74 -0.38 -10.85
CA VAL A 180 11.70 -1.32 -9.71
C VAL A 180 10.56 -0.95 -8.77
N LEU A 181 10.44 0.33 -8.39
CA LEU A 181 9.38 0.81 -7.50
C LEU A 181 7.97 0.55 -8.08
N VAL A 182 7.75 0.89 -9.36
CA VAL A 182 6.48 0.65 -10.06
C VAL A 182 6.19 -0.86 -10.17
N SER A 183 7.21 -1.68 -10.43
CA SER A 183 7.03 -3.13 -10.53
C SER A 183 6.61 -3.75 -9.20
N VAL A 184 7.26 -3.36 -8.10
CA VAL A 184 6.89 -3.81 -6.75
C VAL A 184 5.45 -3.38 -6.42
N PHE A 185 5.11 -2.11 -6.66
CA PHE A 185 3.75 -1.61 -6.46
C PHE A 185 2.71 -2.39 -7.27
N CYS A 186 2.99 -2.64 -8.55
CA CYS A 186 2.08 -3.35 -9.43
C CYS A 186 1.89 -4.81 -9.00
N VAL A 187 2.98 -5.52 -8.69
CA VAL A 187 2.90 -6.93 -8.27
C VAL A 187 2.14 -7.05 -6.95
N CYS A 188 2.42 -6.20 -5.96
CA CYS A 188 1.84 -6.31 -4.62
C CYS A 188 0.39 -5.83 -4.56
N PHE A 189 0.03 -4.72 -5.23
CA PHE A 189 -1.24 -4.03 -4.92
C PHE A 189 -2.28 -4.07 -6.05
N VAL A 190 -1.86 -4.14 -7.32
CA VAL A 190 -2.82 -4.14 -8.45
C VAL A 190 -3.73 -5.38 -8.43
N PRO A 191 -3.24 -6.61 -8.20
CA PRO A 191 -4.10 -7.80 -8.20
C PRO A 191 -5.25 -7.68 -7.19
N TYR A 192 -4.96 -7.24 -5.97
CA TYR A 192 -5.96 -7.11 -4.92
C TYR A 192 -7.03 -6.07 -5.28
N HIS A 193 -6.62 -4.88 -5.72
CA HIS A 193 -7.56 -3.82 -6.06
C HIS A 193 -8.39 -4.15 -7.30
N LEU A 194 -7.84 -4.89 -8.26
CA LEU A 194 -8.56 -5.36 -9.43
C LEU A 194 -9.65 -6.36 -9.03
N VAL A 195 -9.30 -7.40 -8.26
CA VAL A 195 -10.29 -8.39 -7.79
C VAL A 195 -11.35 -7.73 -6.92
N ARG A 196 -10.96 -6.80 -6.03
CA ARG A 196 -11.89 -6.02 -5.21
C ARG A 196 -12.87 -5.21 -6.06
N LEU A 197 -12.37 -4.49 -7.08
CA LEU A 197 -13.22 -3.71 -7.97
C LEU A 197 -14.22 -4.59 -8.73
N LEU A 198 -13.75 -5.72 -9.28
CA LEU A 198 -14.62 -6.68 -9.96
C LEU A 198 -15.68 -7.27 -9.03
N SER A 199 -15.32 -7.58 -7.77
CA SER A 199 -16.26 -8.12 -6.80
C SER A 199 -17.39 -7.16 -6.43
N LEU A 200 -17.20 -5.85 -6.65
CA LEU A 200 -18.22 -4.82 -6.41
C LEU A 200 -19.09 -4.51 -7.64
N SER A 201 -18.60 -4.80 -8.85
CA SER A 201 -19.27 -4.43 -10.10
C SER A 201 -20.08 -5.55 -10.75
N VAL A 202 -19.81 -6.81 -10.39
CA VAL A 202 -20.45 -7.99 -11.00
C VAL A 202 -21.61 -8.49 -10.13
N LEU A 203 -22.72 -8.90 -10.76
CA LEU A 203 -23.81 -9.57 -10.05
C LEU A 203 -23.30 -10.88 -9.42
N ARG A 204 -23.63 -11.06 -8.15
CA ARG A 204 -23.13 -12.15 -7.32
C ARG A 204 -24.02 -13.38 -7.44
N ASP A 205 -23.51 -14.42 -8.10
CA ASP A 205 -24.01 -15.79 -7.98
C ASP A 205 -23.10 -16.61 -7.05
N CYS A 206 -23.60 -17.71 -6.48
CA CYS A 206 -22.87 -18.53 -5.49
C CYS A 206 -21.47 -18.99 -5.96
N VAL A 207 -21.29 -19.26 -7.26
CA VAL A 207 -19.99 -19.66 -7.83
C VAL A 207 -19.03 -18.48 -7.89
N LEU A 208 -19.51 -17.31 -8.34
CA LEU A 208 -18.72 -16.09 -8.43
C LEU A 208 -18.31 -15.60 -7.05
N ASP A 209 -19.18 -15.72 -6.04
CA ASP A 209 -18.87 -15.38 -4.65
C ASP A 209 -17.69 -16.17 -4.10
N ARG A 210 -17.73 -17.48 -4.29
CA ARG A 210 -16.64 -18.37 -3.86
C ARG A 210 -15.35 -18.03 -4.60
N LEU A 211 -15.42 -17.77 -5.90
CA LEU A 211 -14.26 -17.40 -6.70
C LEU A 211 -13.66 -16.06 -6.26
N PHE A 212 -14.48 -15.04 -6.01
CA PHE A 212 -14.02 -13.76 -5.50
C PHE A 212 -13.43 -13.89 -4.10
N TYR A 213 -14.02 -14.68 -3.21
CA TYR A 213 -13.47 -14.95 -1.89
C TYR A 213 -12.04 -15.51 -1.96
N TYR A 214 -11.83 -16.60 -2.70
CA TYR A 214 -10.48 -17.18 -2.84
C TYR A 214 -9.51 -16.26 -3.58
N SER A 215 -9.97 -15.53 -4.59
CA SER A 215 -9.15 -14.58 -5.33
C SER A 215 -8.71 -13.40 -4.46
N LEU A 216 -9.60 -12.89 -3.61
CA LEU A 216 -9.28 -11.83 -2.65
C LEU A 216 -8.29 -12.30 -1.60
N GLU A 217 -8.45 -13.53 -1.10
CA GLU A 217 -7.53 -14.10 -0.13
C GLU A 217 -6.13 -14.29 -0.73
N PHE A 218 -6.06 -14.85 -1.94
CA PHE A 218 -4.81 -15.02 -2.67
C PHE A 218 -4.13 -13.67 -2.95
N THR A 219 -4.86 -12.70 -3.49
CA THR A 219 -4.30 -11.39 -3.81
C THR A 219 -3.95 -10.57 -2.57
N CYS A 220 -4.62 -10.81 -1.44
CA CYS A 220 -4.21 -10.28 -0.14
C CYS A 220 -2.87 -10.88 0.30
N MET A 221 -2.61 -12.17 0.08
CA MET A 221 -1.29 -12.76 0.35
C MET A 221 -0.21 -12.17 -0.56
N VAL A 222 -0.53 -11.93 -1.83
CA VAL A 222 0.39 -11.25 -2.75
C VAL A 222 0.74 -9.84 -2.26
N SER A 223 -0.20 -9.10 -1.66
CA SER A 223 0.11 -7.76 -1.12
C SER A 223 1.02 -7.79 0.10
N VAL A 224 1.02 -8.87 0.89
CA VAL A 224 1.96 -9.08 2.00
C VAL A 224 3.41 -9.21 1.52
N LEU A 225 3.64 -9.69 0.28
CA LEU A 225 4.99 -9.77 -0.30
C LEU A 225 5.69 -8.41 -0.37
N ASN A 226 4.95 -7.31 -0.26
CA ASN A 226 5.50 -5.97 -0.15
C ASN A 226 6.63 -5.87 0.87
N VAL A 227 6.42 -6.45 2.06
CA VAL A 227 7.39 -6.47 3.16
C VAL A 227 8.74 -7.05 2.73
N CYS A 228 8.71 -8.06 1.85
CA CYS A 228 9.92 -8.74 1.37
C CYS A 228 10.58 -7.97 0.21
N LEU A 229 9.80 -7.21 -0.56
CA LEU A 229 10.26 -6.48 -1.75
C LEU A 229 10.70 -5.05 -1.44
N ASP A 230 10.23 -4.45 -0.36
CA ASP A 230 10.63 -3.11 0.06
C ASP A 230 12.14 -2.98 0.32
N PRO A 231 12.86 -3.95 0.92
CA PRO A 231 14.32 -3.91 0.98
C PRO A 231 14.99 -3.71 -0.40
N LEU A 232 14.43 -4.26 -1.49
CA LEU A 232 14.95 -4.01 -2.85
C LEU A 232 14.79 -2.55 -3.26
N VAL A 233 13.66 -1.93 -2.92
CA VAL A 233 13.41 -0.49 -3.11
C VAL A 233 14.43 0.33 -2.33
N TYR A 234 14.75 -0.05 -1.09
CA TYR A 234 15.80 0.60 -0.30
C TYR A 234 17.18 0.47 -0.95
N PHE A 235 17.55 -0.71 -1.42
CA PHE A 235 18.84 -0.92 -2.08
C PHE A 235 18.95 -0.13 -3.40
N ALA A 236 17.88 -0.10 -4.20
CA ALA A 236 17.81 0.65 -5.43
C ALA A 236 17.98 2.16 -5.18
N LEU A 237 17.28 2.70 -4.17
CA LEU A 237 17.26 4.13 -3.86
C LEU A 237 18.49 4.59 -3.05
N SER A 238 18.96 3.81 -2.08
CA SER A 238 20.10 4.19 -1.22
C SER A 238 21.41 4.36 -2.00
N LYS A 239 21.61 3.61 -3.09
CA LYS A 239 22.73 3.81 -4.03
C LYS A 239 22.63 5.11 -4.82
N ALA A 240 21.47 5.77 -4.85
CA ALA A 240 21.30 7.09 -5.47
C ALA A 240 21.45 8.22 -4.43
N PHE A 241 21.00 8.00 -3.20
CA PHE A 241 21.10 8.98 -2.10
C PHE A 241 22.52 9.12 -1.50
N ARG A 242 23.36 8.07 -1.54
CA ARG A 242 24.71 8.07 -0.93
C ARG A 242 25.80 8.75 -1.78
N THR A 243 25.50 9.06 -3.03
CA THR A 243 26.43 9.70 -3.98
C THR A 243 26.25 11.22 -4.06
N ARG A 244 25.59 11.83 -3.09
CA ARG A 244 25.43 13.28 -3.00
C ARG A 244 25.55 13.74 -1.56
#